data_AF-A0A4Y7LZI3-F1
#
_entry.id   AF-A0A4Y7LZI3-F1
#
_cell.length_a   1.000
_cell.length_b   1.000
_cell.length_c   1.000
_cell.angle_alpha   90.00
_cell.angle_beta   90.00
_cell.angle_gamma   90.00
#
_symmetry.space_group_name_H-M   'P 1'
#
loop_
_entity.id
_entity.type
_entity.pdbx_description
1 polymer ?
#
loop_
_entity_poly.entity_id
_entity_poly.type
_entity_poly.pdbx_seq_one_letter_code
_entity_poly.pdbx_strand_id
1 'polypeptide(L)'
;MFSRSGSRLLSLINTTCIQNRGKRVWVRKPLGSPMAKSKLFRIPQKPVLPEDEKAEIKRLYDNYKHQMKSLKHYFFEQSLKQAESGEVAQMKHKTEEEEHVRLMEENRLENEKTAKLREERLKIEAEKTREKVLASLIVKEQENKLYEAQIEAFLQQQKSTPFIQPENIEKAIEEALANPTNLNFAIDLDGYVYRGKETSIDQIPEEKRERLCSN
;
A
#
# COMPACT_ATOMS: atom_id res chain seq x y z
N MET A 1 16.61 12.98 32.88
CA MET A 1 17.37 11.71 32.78
C MET A 1 16.39 10.56 32.61
N PHE A 2 16.42 9.99 31.41
CA PHE A 2 15.93 8.69 30.93
C PHE A 2 14.53 8.16 31.32
N SER A 3 13.67 8.18 30.31
CA SER A 3 12.43 7.45 30.15
C SER A 3 12.64 5.93 30.29
N ARG A 4 11.75 5.26 31.03
CA ARG A 4 11.63 3.79 31.00
C ARG A 4 10.73 3.41 29.83
N SER A 5 11.37 2.91 28.78
CA SER A 5 10.76 2.34 27.60
C SER A 5 9.79 1.21 27.94
N GLY A 6 8.63 1.22 27.30
CA GLY A 6 7.73 0.07 27.26
C GLY A 6 8.27 -1.06 26.40
N SER A 7 7.93 -2.29 26.80
CA SER A 7 7.72 -3.45 25.91
C SER A 7 7.22 -4.62 26.76
N ARG A 8 5.90 -4.80 26.82
CA ARG A 8 5.29 -6.10 27.15
C ARG A 8 4.31 -6.46 26.05
N LEU A 9 4.87 -6.79 24.89
CA LEU A 9 4.22 -7.66 23.92
C LEU A 9 4.62 -9.09 24.26
N LEU A 10 3.72 -10.03 23.94
CA LEU A 10 3.74 -11.49 24.19
C LEU A 10 3.08 -11.84 25.56
N SER A 11 1.96 -12.57 25.62
CA SER A 11 1.60 -13.75 24.83
C SER A 11 0.08 -13.97 24.80
N LEU A 12 -0.51 -13.96 23.59
CA LEU A 12 -1.80 -14.59 23.33
C LEU A 12 -1.57 -16.10 23.29
N ILE A 13 -1.59 -16.77 24.44
CA ILE A 13 -1.73 -18.22 24.47
C ILE A 13 -3.22 -18.51 24.40
N ASN A 14 -3.68 -18.77 23.18
CA ASN A 14 -4.99 -19.32 22.91
C ASN A 14 -5.00 -20.77 23.46
N THR A 15 -5.29 -20.94 24.76
CA THR A 15 -5.51 -22.26 25.35
C THR A 15 -6.89 -22.73 24.89
N THR A 16 -6.93 -23.38 23.74
CA THR A 16 -8.06 -24.22 23.37
C THR A 16 -8.26 -25.23 24.49
N CYS A 17 -9.38 -25.07 25.21
CA CYS A 17 -9.82 -25.99 26.23
C CYS A 17 -10.16 -27.33 25.57
N ILE A 18 -9.17 -28.20 25.44
CA ILE A 18 -9.40 -29.59 25.07
C ILE A 18 -10.17 -30.21 26.23
N GLN A 19 -11.48 -30.36 26.07
CA GLN A 19 -12.34 -31.06 27.01
C GLN A 19 -11.86 -32.50 27.15
N ASN A 20 -11.10 -32.77 28.21
CA ASN A 20 -10.54 -34.07 28.50
C ASN A 20 -11.68 -35.00 28.92
N ARG A 21 -12.26 -35.72 27.95
CA ARG A 21 -13.28 -36.75 28.20
C ARG A 21 -12.63 -37.85 29.04
N GLY A 22 -12.95 -37.84 30.33
CA GLY A 22 -12.38 -38.70 31.38
C GLY A 22 -12.64 -40.20 31.18
N LYS A 23 -12.02 -40.80 30.18
CA LYS A 23 -11.68 -42.22 30.24
C LYS A 23 -10.58 -42.33 31.29
N ARG A 24 -10.89 -42.88 32.46
CA ARG A 24 -9.94 -43.19 33.52
C ARG A 24 -8.91 -44.17 32.94
N VAL A 25 -7.81 -43.66 32.37
CA VAL A 25 -6.72 -44.50 31.85
C VAL A 25 -6.19 -45.26 33.05
N TRP A 26 -6.18 -46.59 33.00
CA TRP A 26 -5.57 -47.41 34.04
C TRP A 26 -4.10 -46.99 34.18
N VAL A 27 -3.78 -46.27 35.26
CA VAL A 27 -2.43 -45.76 35.51
C VAL A 27 -1.55 -46.93 35.94
N ARG A 28 -0.48 -47.21 35.19
CA ARG A 28 0.55 -48.15 35.62
C ARG A 28 1.32 -47.56 36.81
N LYS A 29 1.90 -48.40 37.66
CA LYS A 29 2.75 -47.92 38.75
C LYS A 29 3.91 -47.07 38.17
N PRO A 30 4.17 -45.87 38.70
CA PRO A 30 5.28 -45.03 38.25
C PRO A 30 6.62 -45.70 38.57
N LEU A 31 7.65 -45.34 37.81
CA LEU A 31 9.03 -45.73 38.11
C LEU A 31 9.39 -45.20 39.51
N GLY A 32 9.85 -46.08 40.41
CA GLY A 32 10.14 -45.74 41.82
C GLY A 32 9.04 -46.09 42.82
N SER A 33 7.83 -46.48 42.39
CA SER A 33 6.84 -47.06 43.29
C SER A 33 7.35 -48.41 43.82
N PRO A 34 7.19 -48.71 45.12
CA PRO A 34 7.57 -50.01 45.66
C PRO A 34 6.75 -51.14 45.04
N MET A 35 7.39 -52.29 44.87
CA MET A 35 6.70 -53.53 44.53
C MET A 35 5.77 -53.93 45.68
N ALA A 36 4.64 -54.57 45.36
CA ALA A 36 3.74 -55.08 46.39
C ALA A 36 4.43 -56.19 47.20
N LYS A 37 4.18 -56.26 48.52
CA LYS A 37 4.82 -57.27 49.40
C LYS A 37 4.58 -58.70 48.91
N SER A 38 3.40 -58.99 48.38
CA SER A 38 3.03 -60.29 47.80
C SER A 38 3.77 -60.66 46.50
N LYS A 39 4.42 -59.69 45.85
CA LYS A 39 5.17 -59.87 44.60
C LYS A 39 6.69 -59.88 44.82
N LEU A 40 7.19 -59.51 46.00
CA LEU A 40 8.64 -59.46 46.33
C LEU A 40 9.37 -60.78 46.07
N PHE A 41 8.74 -61.90 46.42
CA PHE A 41 9.34 -63.23 46.33
C PHE A 41 8.56 -64.18 45.42
N ARG A 42 7.63 -63.65 44.60
CA ARG A 42 6.80 -64.47 43.72
C ARG A 42 7.60 -64.85 42.47
N ILE A 43 8.02 -66.11 42.38
CA ILE A 43 8.65 -66.69 41.18
C ILE A 43 7.54 -67.16 40.22
N PRO A 44 7.43 -66.61 39.00
CA PRO A 44 6.47 -67.09 38.02
C PRO A 44 6.87 -68.49 37.53
N GLN A 45 6.01 -69.48 37.76
CA GLN A 45 6.20 -70.82 37.24
C GLN A 45 5.94 -70.82 35.73
N LYS A 46 6.88 -71.37 34.96
CA LYS A 46 6.70 -71.53 33.51
C LYS A 46 5.81 -72.76 33.25
N PRO A 47 4.85 -72.68 32.32
CA PRO A 47 4.11 -73.87 31.92
C PRO A 47 5.08 -74.89 31.29
N VAL A 48 4.95 -76.15 31.67
CA VAL A 48 5.72 -77.24 31.06
C VAL A 48 4.98 -77.66 29.80
N LEU A 49 5.56 -77.38 28.65
CA LEU A 49 5.07 -77.84 27.35
C LEU A 49 5.82 -79.13 26.95
N PRO A 50 5.17 -80.07 26.27
CA PRO A 50 5.85 -81.21 25.67
C PRO A 50 6.87 -80.71 24.63
N GLU A 51 7.93 -81.49 24.42
CA GLU A 51 9.06 -81.02 23.60
C GLU A 51 8.69 -80.90 22.11
N ASP A 52 7.83 -81.80 21.63
CA ASP A 52 7.34 -81.82 20.24
C ASP A 52 6.58 -80.52 19.89
N GLU A 53 5.73 -80.04 20.80
CA GLU A 53 5.00 -78.77 20.60
C GLU A 53 5.93 -77.57 20.57
N LYS A 54 6.97 -77.54 21.43
CA LYS A 54 7.94 -76.43 21.42
C LYS A 54 8.71 -76.38 20.11
N ALA A 55 9.13 -77.55 19.62
CA ALA A 55 9.84 -77.66 18.35
C ALA A 55 8.98 -77.16 17.19
N GLU A 56 7.69 -77.56 17.18
CA GLU A 56 6.76 -77.16 16.13
C GLU A 56 6.40 -75.67 16.19
N ILE A 57 6.13 -75.13 17.39
CA ILE A 57 5.90 -73.68 17.58
C ILE A 57 7.10 -72.88 17.09
N LYS A 58 8.32 -73.33 17.43
CA LYS A 58 9.55 -72.67 16.97
C LYS A 58 9.65 -72.70 15.44
N ARG A 59 9.43 -73.86 14.81
CA ARG A 59 9.45 -74.02 13.34
C ARG A 59 8.45 -73.08 12.66
N LEU A 60 7.21 -73.04 13.13
CA LEU A 60 6.16 -72.18 12.59
C LEU A 60 6.50 -70.69 12.76
N TYR A 61 7.01 -70.32 13.92
CA TYR A 61 7.38 -68.94 14.21
C TYR A 61 8.58 -68.46 13.38
N ASP A 62 9.58 -69.32 13.22
CA ASP A 62 10.75 -69.06 12.37
C ASP A 62 10.32 -68.87 10.91
N ASN A 63 9.47 -69.77 10.39
CA ASN A 63 8.91 -69.68 9.04
C ASN A 63 8.11 -68.38 8.84
N TYR A 64 7.18 -68.08 9.75
CA TYR A 64 6.36 -66.87 9.68
C TYR A 64 7.23 -65.61 9.71
N LYS A 65 8.22 -65.55 10.62
CA LYS A 65 9.14 -64.41 10.70
C LYS A 65 9.95 -64.24 9.42
N HIS A 66 10.37 -65.35 8.81
CA HIS A 66 11.12 -65.32 7.57
C HIS A 66 10.27 -64.74 6.42
N GLN A 67 9.03 -65.23 6.27
CA GLN A 67 8.07 -64.72 5.28
C GLN A 67 7.71 -63.24 5.52
N MET A 68 7.49 -62.86 6.78
CA MET A 68 7.18 -61.47 7.10
C MET A 68 8.39 -60.55 6.84
N LYS A 69 9.61 -61.04 7.07
CA LYS A 69 10.84 -60.31 6.76
C LYS A 69 10.99 -60.08 5.26
N SER A 70 10.72 -61.10 4.42
CA SER A 70 10.78 -60.92 2.96
C SER A 70 9.75 -59.92 2.45
N LEU A 71 8.52 -59.94 2.96
CA LEU A 71 7.49 -58.96 2.63
C LEU A 71 7.88 -57.53 3.01
N LYS A 72 8.46 -57.35 4.20
CA LYS A 72 8.96 -56.03 4.64
C LYS A 72 10.05 -55.49 3.72
N HIS A 73 10.99 -56.34 3.31
CA HIS A 73 12.03 -55.95 2.36
C HIS A 73 11.45 -55.57 1.01
N TYR A 74 10.50 -56.35 0.48
CA TYR A 74 9.82 -56.03 -0.77
C TYR A 74 9.13 -54.66 -0.72
N PHE A 75 8.32 -54.38 0.31
CA PHE A 75 7.64 -53.08 0.42
C PHE A 75 8.61 -51.92 0.63
N PHE A 76 9.72 -52.15 1.35
CA PHE A 76 10.77 -51.15 1.50
C PHE A 76 11.42 -50.80 0.15
N GLU A 77 11.75 -51.80 -0.66
CA GLU A 77 12.30 -51.58 -2.01
C GLU A 77 11.30 -50.86 -2.94
N GLN A 78 10.01 -51.21 -2.88
CA GLN A 78 8.98 -50.50 -3.66
C GLN A 78 8.86 -49.04 -3.21
N SER A 79 8.92 -48.77 -1.90
CA SER A 79 8.91 -47.40 -1.38
C SER A 79 10.13 -46.60 -1.85
N LEU A 80 11.31 -47.24 -1.91
CA LEU A 80 12.52 -46.58 -2.43
C LEU A 80 12.40 -46.27 -3.93
N LYS A 81 11.92 -47.21 -4.75
CA LYS A 81 11.65 -46.99 -6.17
C LYS A 81 10.62 -45.89 -6.41
N GLN A 82 9.61 -45.80 -5.55
CA GLN A 82 8.65 -44.70 -5.59
C GLN A 82 9.26 -43.37 -5.15
N ALA A 83 10.23 -43.36 -4.24
CA ALA A 83 10.98 -42.15 -3.91
C ALA A 83 11.90 -41.71 -5.07
N GLU A 84 12.50 -42.67 -5.79
CA GLU A 84 13.29 -42.42 -7.01
C GLU A 84 12.46 -41.81 -8.16
N SER A 85 11.12 -41.99 -8.15
CA SER A 85 10.22 -41.24 -9.05
C SER A 85 10.31 -39.72 -8.90
N GLY A 86 11.01 -39.23 -7.86
CA GLY A 86 11.46 -37.85 -7.74
C GLY A 86 12.28 -37.35 -8.93
N GLU A 87 13.05 -38.20 -9.63
CA GLU A 87 13.77 -37.78 -10.84
C GLU A 87 12.81 -37.37 -11.95
N VAL A 88 11.72 -38.12 -12.15
CA VAL A 88 10.67 -37.76 -13.11
C VAL A 88 9.99 -36.46 -12.69
N ALA A 89 9.78 -36.24 -11.39
CA ALA A 89 9.25 -34.98 -10.87
C ALA A 89 10.21 -33.80 -11.09
N GLN A 90 11.52 -34.00 -10.90
CA GLN A 90 12.54 -32.99 -11.17
C GLN A 90 12.64 -32.66 -12.66
N MET A 91 12.54 -33.66 -13.54
CA MET A 91 12.52 -33.43 -14.99
C MET A 91 11.28 -32.65 -15.42
N LYS A 92 10.10 -32.96 -14.85
CA LYS A 92 8.89 -32.18 -15.07
C LYS A 92 9.03 -30.73 -14.61
N HIS A 93 9.61 -30.51 -13.43
CA HIS A 93 9.86 -29.17 -12.92
C HIS A 93 10.76 -28.36 -13.87
N LYS A 94 11.84 -28.97 -14.37
CA LYS A 94 12.73 -28.31 -15.35
C LYS A 94 11.99 -27.94 -16.62
N THR A 95 11.16 -28.84 -17.16
CA THR A 95 10.38 -28.54 -18.37
C THR A 95 9.37 -27.42 -18.12
N GLU A 96 8.73 -27.38 -16.94
CA GLU A 96 7.80 -26.31 -16.55
C GLU A 96 8.52 -24.95 -16.43
N GLU A 97 9.73 -24.94 -15.87
CA GLU A 97 10.58 -23.73 -15.79
C GLU A 97 10.99 -23.23 -17.18
N GLU A 98 11.40 -24.14 -18.08
CA GLU A 98 11.76 -23.81 -19.46
C GLU A 98 10.57 -23.23 -20.24
N GLU A 99 9.38 -23.84 -20.11
CA GLU A 99 8.14 -23.33 -20.70
C GLU A 99 7.77 -21.95 -20.15
N HIS A 100 7.89 -21.75 -18.83
CA HIS A 100 7.64 -20.47 -18.19
C HIS A 100 8.57 -19.38 -18.74
N VAL A 101 9.87 -19.65 -18.85
CA VAL A 101 10.84 -18.70 -19.43
C VAL A 101 10.48 -18.34 -20.87
N ARG A 102 10.09 -19.33 -21.69
CA ARG A 102 9.67 -19.10 -23.07
C ARG A 102 8.44 -18.18 -23.15
N LEU A 103 7.43 -18.44 -22.32
CA LEU A 103 6.20 -17.63 -22.29
C LEU A 103 6.47 -16.20 -21.81
N MET A 104 7.39 -16.01 -20.86
CA MET A 104 7.79 -14.68 -20.40
C MET A 104 8.46 -13.87 -21.51
N GLU A 105 9.31 -14.50 -22.32
CA GLU A 105 9.95 -13.83 -23.45
C GLU A 105 8.93 -13.47 -24.54
N GLU A 106 7.98 -14.36 -24.85
CA GLU A 106 6.90 -14.05 -25.79
C GLU A 106 6.02 -12.87 -25.31
N ASN A 107 5.69 -12.84 -24.01
CA ASN A 107 4.95 -11.74 -23.42
C ASN A 107 5.71 -10.42 -23.51
N ARG A 108 7.02 -10.45 -23.26
CA ARG A 108 7.89 -9.27 -23.41
C ARG A 108 7.86 -8.74 -24.84
N LEU A 109 8.03 -9.60 -25.83
CA LEU A 109 8.01 -9.21 -27.24
C LEU A 109 6.66 -8.59 -27.64
N GLU A 110 5.55 -9.13 -27.14
CA GLU A 110 4.22 -8.60 -27.43
C GLU A 110 3.97 -7.25 -26.73
N ASN A 111 4.48 -7.07 -25.52
CA ASN A 111 4.45 -5.79 -24.82
C ASN A 111 5.27 -4.73 -25.57
N GLU A 112 6.43 -5.09 -26.11
CA GLU A 112 7.26 -4.19 -26.92
C GLU A 112 6.55 -3.76 -28.21
N LYS A 113 5.86 -4.68 -28.91
CA LYS A 113 5.03 -4.33 -30.07
C LYS A 113 3.90 -3.39 -29.68
N THR A 114 3.19 -3.70 -28.60
CA THR A 114 2.07 -2.90 -28.10
C THR A 114 2.52 -1.50 -27.66
N ALA A 115 3.70 -1.39 -27.06
CA ALA A 115 4.29 -0.11 -26.67
C ALA A 115 4.55 0.79 -27.89
N LYS A 116 5.12 0.24 -28.97
CA LYS A 116 5.35 0.97 -30.22
C LYS A 116 4.05 1.52 -30.82
N LEU A 117 3.02 0.68 -30.91
CA LEU A 117 1.69 1.12 -31.39
C LEU A 117 1.08 2.21 -30.50
N ARG A 118 1.28 2.13 -29.18
CA ARG A 118 0.81 3.14 -28.23
C ARG A 118 1.55 4.47 -28.43
N GLU A 119 2.85 4.45 -28.67
CA GLU A 119 3.64 5.65 -28.94
C GLU A 119 3.20 6.34 -30.24
N GLU A 120 2.95 5.57 -31.30
CA GLU A 120 2.43 6.10 -32.57
C GLU A 120 1.07 6.78 -32.36
N ARG A 121 0.14 6.12 -31.64
CA ARG A 121 -1.15 6.72 -31.29
C ARG A 121 -1.01 8.01 -30.48
N LEU A 122 -0.12 8.02 -29.47
CA LEU A 122 0.13 9.18 -28.63
C LEU A 122 0.73 10.36 -29.41
N LYS A 123 1.57 10.10 -30.42
CA LYS A 123 2.09 11.16 -31.30
C LYS A 123 0.96 11.83 -32.08
N ILE A 124 0.05 11.04 -32.66
CA ILE A 124 -1.11 11.55 -33.40
C ILE A 124 -2.06 12.34 -32.46
N GLU A 125 -2.31 11.83 -31.25
CA GLU A 125 -3.11 12.54 -30.25
C GLU A 125 -2.44 13.86 -29.84
N ALA A 126 -1.12 13.86 -29.62
CA ALA A 126 -0.36 15.05 -29.28
C ALA A 126 -0.45 16.12 -30.40
N GLU A 127 -0.31 15.74 -31.66
CA GLU A 127 -0.48 16.66 -32.80
C GLU A 127 -1.89 17.27 -32.83
N LYS A 128 -2.94 16.45 -32.73
CA LYS A 128 -4.32 16.92 -32.67
C LYS A 128 -4.58 17.85 -31.48
N THR A 129 -4.00 17.57 -30.33
CA THR A 129 -4.13 18.47 -29.16
C THR A 129 -3.42 19.80 -29.40
N ARG A 130 -2.23 19.81 -30.01
CA ARG A 130 -1.53 21.04 -30.38
C ARG A 130 -2.35 21.90 -31.33
N GLU A 131 -2.92 21.31 -32.37
CA GLU A 131 -3.79 22.02 -33.33
C GLU A 131 -5.00 22.64 -32.62
N LYS A 132 -5.66 21.89 -31.74
CA LYS A 132 -6.81 22.39 -30.95
C LYS A 132 -6.42 23.54 -30.03
N VAL A 133 -5.27 23.45 -29.36
CA VAL A 133 -4.76 24.50 -28.47
C VAL A 133 -4.39 25.76 -29.26
N LEU A 134 -3.77 25.62 -30.43
CA LEU A 134 -3.48 26.77 -31.29
C LEU A 134 -4.77 27.44 -31.77
N ALA A 135 -5.76 26.66 -32.21
CA ALA A 135 -7.06 27.18 -32.61
C ALA A 135 -7.76 27.92 -31.46
N SER A 136 -7.75 27.36 -30.24
CA SER A 136 -8.36 28.02 -29.08
C SER A 136 -7.62 29.28 -28.66
N LEU A 137 -6.29 29.32 -28.77
CA LEU A 137 -5.49 30.51 -28.51
C LEU A 137 -5.81 31.64 -29.50
N ILE A 138 -5.94 31.33 -30.78
CA ILE A 138 -6.31 32.32 -31.81
C ILE A 138 -7.69 32.92 -31.54
N VAL A 139 -8.68 32.08 -31.22
CA VAL A 139 -10.04 32.54 -30.87
C VAL A 139 -9.99 33.43 -29.63
N LYS A 140 -9.27 33.01 -28.59
CA LYS A 140 -9.13 33.80 -27.36
C LYS A 140 -8.42 35.14 -27.60
N GLU A 141 -7.41 35.17 -28.48
CA GLU A 141 -6.74 36.41 -28.85
C GLU A 141 -7.69 37.38 -29.59
N GLN A 142 -8.55 36.86 -30.46
CA GLN A 142 -9.58 37.66 -31.13
C GLN A 142 -10.61 38.20 -30.13
N GLU A 143 -11.09 37.37 -29.21
CA GLU A 143 -12.02 37.78 -28.15
C GLU A 143 -11.40 38.87 -27.26
N ASN A 144 -10.14 38.71 -26.86
CA ASN A 144 -9.41 39.71 -26.08
C ASN A 144 -9.28 41.04 -26.83
N LYS A 145 -8.94 41.02 -28.13
CA LYS A 145 -8.85 42.24 -28.95
C LYS A 145 -10.20 42.95 -29.05
N LEU A 146 -11.29 42.20 -29.22
CA LEU A 146 -12.64 42.77 -29.22
C LEU A 146 -12.99 43.38 -27.86
N TYR A 147 -12.63 42.71 -26.77
CA TYR A 147 -12.86 43.21 -25.41
C TYR A 147 -12.05 44.49 -25.11
N GLU A 148 -10.77 44.53 -25.50
CA GLU A 148 -9.92 45.72 -25.40
C GLU A 148 -10.50 46.89 -26.18
N ALA A 149 -10.95 46.67 -27.42
CA ALA A 149 -11.59 47.69 -28.23
C ALA A 149 -12.90 48.21 -27.61
N GLN A 150 -13.69 47.34 -26.97
CA GLN A 150 -14.89 47.75 -26.22
C GLN A 150 -14.55 48.62 -25.02
N ILE A 151 -13.53 48.25 -24.24
CA ILE A 151 -13.05 49.06 -23.12
C ILE A 151 -12.56 50.42 -23.61
N GLU A 152 -11.77 50.45 -24.68
CA GLU A 152 -11.24 51.70 -25.21
C GLU A 152 -12.36 52.62 -25.71
N ALA A 153 -13.34 52.09 -26.44
CA ALA A 153 -14.52 52.84 -26.87
C ALA A 153 -15.30 53.41 -25.67
N PHE A 154 -15.48 52.60 -24.60
CA PHE A 154 -16.12 53.05 -23.37
C PHE A 154 -15.33 54.18 -22.70
N LEU A 155 -14.00 54.06 -22.58
CA LEU A 155 -13.15 55.10 -22.01
C LEU A 155 -13.17 56.40 -22.83
N GLN A 156 -13.19 56.30 -24.17
CA GLN A 156 -13.31 57.46 -25.05
C GLN A 156 -14.67 58.17 -24.87
N GLN A 157 -15.75 57.41 -24.70
CA GLN A 157 -17.07 57.95 -24.39
C GLN A 157 -17.09 58.68 -23.04
N GLN A 158 -16.49 58.09 -21.99
CA GLN A 158 -16.39 58.73 -20.69
C GLN A 158 -15.55 60.03 -20.74
N LYS A 159 -14.45 60.04 -21.51
CA LYS A 159 -13.62 61.24 -21.70
C LYS A 159 -14.32 62.36 -22.47
N SER A 160 -15.23 62.03 -23.40
CA SER A 160 -15.93 63.04 -24.22
C SER A 160 -17.14 63.64 -23.50
N THR A 161 -17.76 62.90 -22.58
CA THR A 161 -18.79 63.45 -21.70
C THR A 161 -18.16 64.45 -20.71
N PRO A 162 -18.61 65.71 -20.66
CA PRO A 162 -18.10 66.66 -19.68
C PRO A 162 -18.44 66.17 -18.27
N PHE A 163 -17.41 65.96 -17.44
CA PHE A 163 -17.58 65.52 -16.05
C PHE A 163 -18.38 66.53 -15.21
N ILE A 164 -18.20 67.83 -15.50
CA ILE A 164 -18.98 68.93 -14.92
C ILE A 164 -19.70 69.64 -16.06
N GLN A 165 -21.03 69.64 -16.02
CA GLN A 165 -21.88 70.37 -16.95
C GLN A 165 -21.93 71.86 -16.55
N PRO A 166 -22.14 72.80 -17.50
CA PRO A 166 -22.14 74.23 -17.20
C PRO A 166 -23.17 74.64 -16.16
N GLU A 167 -24.29 73.91 -16.06
CA GLU A 167 -25.35 74.15 -15.07
C GLU A 167 -24.94 73.75 -13.64
N ASN A 168 -23.92 72.91 -13.49
CA ASN A 168 -23.48 72.35 -12.20
C ASN A 168 -22.14 72.93 -11.70
N ILE A 169 -21.61 73.97 -12.34
CA ILE A 169 -20.28 74.53 -12.02
C ILE A 169 -20.22 75.05 -10.57
N GLU A 170 -21.20 75.85 -10.16
CA GLU A 170 -21.21 76.46 -8.81
C GLU A 170 -21.23 75.39 -7.72
N LYS A 171 -22.08 74.37 -7.88
CA LYS A 171 -22.17 73.23 -6.97
C LYS A 171 -20.85 72.44 -6.90
N ALA A 172 -20.18 72.23 -8.04
CA ALA A 172 -18.91 71.51 -8.08
C ALA A 172 -17.77 72.31 -7.39
N ILE A 173 -17.78 73.64 -7.50
CA ILE A 173 -16.80 74.52 -6.82
C ILE A 173 -16.99 74.45 -5.30
N GLU A 174 -18.24 74.56 -4.83
CA GLU A 174 -18.53 74.46 -3.39
C GLU A 174 -18.11 73.11 -2.82
N GLU A 175 -18.40 72.01 -3.53
CA GLU A 175 -18.02 70.66 -3.11
C GLU A 175 -16.50 70.47 -3.07
N ALA A 176 -15.76 71.03 -4.05
CA ALA A 176 -14.31 70.97 -4.08
C ALA A 176 -13.65 71.79 -2.97
N LEU A 177 -14.22 72.94 -2.61
CA LEU A 177 -13.76 73.75 -1.48
C LEU A 177 -14.07 73.11 -0.13
N ALA A 178 -15.24 72.45 -0.01
CA ALA A 178 -15.66 71.77 1.20
C ALA A 178 -14.85 70.49 1.47
N ASN A 179 -14.46 69.77 0.40
CA ASN A 179 -13.80 68.47 0.49
C ASN A 179 -12.40 68.49 -0.15
N PRO A 180 -11.38 69.08 0.51
CA PRO A 180 -10.01 69.03 -0.01
C PRO A 180 -9.49 67.59 -0.02
N THR A 181 -9.15 67.08 -1.21
CA THR A 181 -8.63 65.71 -1.38
C THR A 181 -7.11 65.66 -1.20
N ASN A 182 -6.63 64.75 -0.34
CA ASN A 182 -5.20 64.56 -0.08
C ASN A 182 -4.68 63.31 -0.81
N LEU A 183 -3.79 63.51 -1.78
CA LEU A 183 -3.20 62.43 -2.59
C LEU A 183 -1.86 61.93 -2.04
N ASN A 184 -1.37 62.45 -0.91
CA ASN A 184 -0.08 62.04 -0.37
C ASN A 184 -0.20 60.67 0.31
N PHE A 185 0.74 59.77 0.00
CA PHE A 185 0.88 58.48 0.67
C PHE A 185 2.36 58.05 0.68
N ALA A 186 2.71 57.21 1.66
CA ALA A 186 4.02 56.56 1.77
C ALA A 186 3.90 55.05 1.56
N ILE A 187 4.98 54.41 1.13
CA ILE A 187 5.06 52.96 0.93
C ILE A 187 6.24 52.40 1.72
N ASP A 188 6.03 51.28 2.40
CA ASP A 188 7.08 50.55 3.10
C ASP A 188 7.87 49.59 2.20
N LEU A 189 9.02 49.09 2.68
CA LEU A 189 9.80 48.05 2.00
C LEU A 189 9.00 46.75 1.81
N ASP A 190 8.08 46.45 2.72
CA ASP A 190 7.17 45.29 2.65
C ASP A 190 5.98 45.51 1.69
N GLY A 191 5.83 46.71 1.14
CA GLY A 191 4.80 47.06 0.17
C GLY A 191 3.45 47.51 0.77
N TYR A 192 3.41 47.86 2.04
CA TYR A 192 2.23 48.45 2.69
C TYR A 192 2.09 49.94 2.35
N VAL A 193 0.85 50.39 2.14
CA VAL A 193 0.53 51.79 1.83
C VAL A 193 -0.02 52.51 3.04
N TYR A 194 0.53 53.70 3.29
CA TYR A 194 0.08 54.61 4.32
C TYR A 194 -0.40 55.90 3.67
N ARG A 195 -1.71 56.10 3.60
CA ARG A 195 -2.33 57.29 3.00
C ARG A 195 -2.40 58.42 4.01
N GLY A 196 -2.14 59.65 3.59
CA GLY A 196 -2.17 60.85 4.45
C GLY A 196 -0.79 61.45 4.72
N LYS A 197 -0.78 62.72 5.16
CA LYS A 197 0.44 63.45 5.55
C LYS A 197 0.80 63.24 7.02
N GLU A 198 -0.20 63.01 7.87
CA GLU A 198 -0.07 62.98 9.33
C GLU A 198 -0.24 61.56 9.90
N THR A 199 -0.51 60.57 9.03
CA THR A 199 -0.72 59.19 9.45
C THR A 199 0.63 58.56 9.84
N SER A 200 0.77 58.27 11.13
CA SER A 200 1.93 57.55 11.66
C SER A 200 1.67 56.05 11.67
N ILE A 201 2.71 55.26 11.43
CA ILE A 201 2.65 53.78 11.32
C ILE A 201 2.08 53.15 12.60
N ASP A 202 2.38 53.73 13.76
CA ASP A 202 1.97 53.25 15.07
C ASP A 202 0.47 53.38 15.33
N GLN A 203 -0.22 54.26 14.60
CA GLN A 203 -1.66 54.48 14.75
C GLN A 203 -2.51 53.48 13.94
N ILE A 204 -1.90 52.72 13.01
CA ILE A 204 -2.61 51.81 12.12
C ILE A 204 -2.32 50.36 12.54
N PRO A 205 -3.33 49.64 13.10
CA PRO A 205 -3.20 48.22 13.43
C PRO A 205 -2.82 47.40 12.20
N GLU A 206 -1.96 46.40 12.38
CA GLU A 206 -1.41 45.56 11.30
C GLU A 206 -2.50 44.90 10.42
N GLU A 207 -3.63 44.53 11.02
CA GLU A 207 -4.77 43.91 10.33
C GLU A 207 -5.46 44.81 9.29
N LYS A 208 -5.27 46.13 9.38
CA LYS A 208 -5.94 47.12 8.52
C LYS A 208 -5.00 47.75 7.48
N ARG A 209 -3.76 47.29 7.38
CA ARG A 209 -2.79 47.83 6.43
C ARG A 209 -3.09 47.34 5.02
N GLU A 210 -3.33 48.28 4.10
CA GLU A 210 -3.51 47.99 2.67
C GLU A 210 -2.16 47.64 2.04
N ARG A 211 -2.12 46.61 1.19
CA ARG A 211 -0.94 46.23 0.42
C ARG A 211 -1.22 46.42 -1.08
N LEU A 212 -0.30 47.05 -1.81
CA LEU A 212 -0.51 47.33 -3.25
C LEU A 212 -0.50 46.09 -4.13
N CYS A 213 0.13 45.01 -3.68
CA CYS A 213 0.11 43.73 -4.37
C CYS A 213 -0.23 42.63 -3.36
N SER A 214 -1.44 42.07 -3.47
CA SER A 214 -1.71 40.71 -3.02
C SER A 214 -1.26 39.77 -4.14
N ASN A 215 -0.23 38.97 -3.91
CA ASN A 215 -0.06 37.72 -4.66
C ASN A 215 -1.11 36.72 -4.20
#